data_AF-A0A813HWT4-F1
#
_entry.id   AF-A0A813HWT4-F1
#
_cell.length_a   1.000
_cell.length_b   1.000
_cell.length_c   1.000
_cell.angle_alpha   90.00
_cell.angle_beta   90.00
_cell.angle_gamma   90.00
#
_symmetry.space_group_name_H-M   'P 1'
#
loop_
_entity.id
_entity.type
_entity.pdbx_description
1 polymer ?
#
loop_
_entity_poly.entity_id
_entity_poly.type
_entity_poly.pdbx_seq_one_letter_code
_entity_poly.pdbx_strand_id
1 'polypeptide(L)'
;MRPQSLWQKLEIFLQSGRFELLISVLLFANVLFLALELQFHGAISGYHLSIYETAYPKEEDWALLNSLFIVSDYVFTGLFCIDVSVRIVVLRLKFWSVPINWLDFAVVAASLGAMVESLPISPMFLRLLRIGKLARALRMVTTTNALQTLQLLLKCLASSVDMLCWSFILLIFLQCIAGMVIANLARDFIADESNDRETRREVFIYYGTFTRTFLTMFEILFANWAPACRVLVDNISEWYSIFFLLYRCVIGFAVINVLNAVFVQQTLKAASSDEQLSFKQQQQDQVKYAEKVKKLFQSVDVSRDGMITFDEFALLVESPKLKFWMGQLELDQGWAQQLFKTCLNTLF
;
A
#
# COMPACT_ATOMS: atom_id res chain seq x y z
N MET A 1 -25.37 20.51 -27.81
CA MET A 1 -24.77 19.57 -26.82
C MET A 1 -25.50 18.25 -26.96
N ARG A 2 -24.81 17.14 -27.30
CA ARG A 2 -25.47 15.81 -27.36
C ARG A 2 -25.85 15.38 -25.94
N PRO A 3 -27.05 14.83 -25.70
CA PRO A 3 -27.43 14.32 -24.39
C PRO A 3 -26.47 13.20 -23.97
N GLN A 4 -25.90 13.32 -22.78
CA GLN A 4 -25.05 12.27 -22.22
C GLN A 4 -25.88 10.99 -22.08
N SER A 5 -25.39 9.91 -22.67
CA SER A 5 -26.03 8.59 -22.54
C SER A 5 -26.03 8.16 -21.07
N LEU A 6 -27.03 7.35 -20.65
CA LEU A 6 -27.11 6.83 -19.28
C LEU A 6 -25.80 6.14 -18.84
N TRP A 7 -25.12 5.48 -19.77
CA TRP A 7 -23.81 4.86 -19.56
C TRP A 7 -22.71 5.83 -19.15
N GLN A 8 -22.65 7.01 -19.78
CA GLN A 8 -21.67 8.04 -19.43
C GLN A 8 -21.94 8.62 -18.05
N LYS A 9 -23.21 8.82 -17.70
CA LYS A 9 -23.58 9.29 -16.35
C LYS A 9 -23.18 8.28 -15.28
N LEU A 10 -23.31 6.98 -15.57
CA LEU A 10 -22.95 5.89 -14.66
C LEU A 10 -21.41 5.76 -14.52
N GLU A 11 -20.66 5.91 -15.61
CA GLU A 11 -19.19 5.98 -15.58
C GLU A 11 -18.70 7.16 -14.72
N ILE A 12 -19.29 8.35 -14.91
CA ILE A 12 -18.96 9.56 -14.12
C ILE A 12 -19.33 9.36 -12.65
N PHE A 13 -20.46 8.73 -12.35
CA PHE A 13 -20.89 8.46 -10.98
C PHE A 13 -19.94 7.49 -10.26
N LEU A 14 -19.55 6.38 -10.90
CA LEU A 14 -18.63 5.40 -10.33
C LEU A 14 -17.24 5.98 -10.07
N GLN A 15 -16.81 6.93 -10.90
CA GLN A 15 -15.53 7.64 -10.74
C GLN A 15 -15.65 8.87 -9.81
N SER A 16 -16.84 9.14 -9.26
CA SER A 16 -17.03 10.29 -8.39
C SER A 16 -16.38 10.06 -7.02
N GLY A 17 -15.76 11.10 -6.46
CA GLY A 17 -15.16 11.04 -5.12
C GLY A 17 -16.16 10.67 -4.02
N ARG A 18 -17.46 10.96 -4.21
CA ARG A 18 -18.53 10.58 -3.28
C ARG A 18 -18.76 9.07 -3.25
N PHE A 19 -18.73 8.42 -4.43
CA PHE A 19 -18.87 6.97 -4.52
C PHE A 19 -17.63 6.26 -3.95
N GLU A 20 -16.43 6.75 -4.26
CA GLU A 20 -15.19 6.20 -3.69
C GLU A 20 -15.12 6.37 -2.16
N LEU A 21 -15.61 7.48 -1.62
CA LEU A 21 -15.74 7.67 -0.17
C LEU A 21 -16.72 6.65 0.45
N LEU A 22 -17.87 6.42 -0.18
CA LEU A 22 -18.84 5.43 0.28
C LEU A 22 -18.25 4.02 0.32
N ILE A 23 -17.57 3.60 -0.75
CA ILE A 23 -16.88 2.30 -0.79
C ILE A 23 -15.78 2.24 0.28
N SER A 24 -15.04 3.32 0.51
CA SER A 24 -14.01 3.39 1.55
C SER A 24 -14.59 3.23 2.96
N VAL A 25 -15.74 3.84 3.25
CA VAL A 25 -16.45 3.67 4.53
C VAL A 25 -16.93 2.23 4.72
N LEU A 26 -17.47 1.61 3.66
CA LEU A 26 -17.87 0.19 3.71
C LEU A 26 -16.69 -0.75 3.95
N LEU A 27 -15.55 -0.48 3.31
CA LEU A 27 -14.31 -1.22 3.55
C LEU A 27 -13.85 -1.09 5.00
N PHE A 28 -13.83 0.12 5.53
CA PHE A 28 -13.45 0.37 6.92
C PHE A 28 -14.39 -0.36 7.90
N ALA A 29 -15.70 -0.29 7.66
CA ALA A 29 -16.68 -1.03 8.46
C ALA A 29 -16.43 -2.54 8.42
N ASN A 30 -16.18 -3.12 7.25
CA ASN A 30 -15.86 -4.55 7.12
C ASN A 30 -14.59 -4.94 7.91
N VAL A 31 -13.54 -4.11 7.86
CA VAL A 31 -12.31 -4.34 8.64
C VAL A 31 -12.60 -4.32 10.15
N LEU A 32 -13.43 -3.39 10.63
CA LEU A 32 -13.83 -3.35 12.03
C LEU A 32 -14.62 -4.60 12.44
N PHE A 33 -15.54 -5.07 11.60
CA PHE A 33 -16.27 -6.32 11.85
C PHE A 33 -15.33 -7.53 11.91
N LEU A 34 -14.34 -7.62 11.01
CA LEU A 34 -13.34 -8.68 11.05
C LEU A 34 -12.50 -8.63 12.33
N ALA A 35 -12.14 -7.43 12.81
CA ALA A 35 -11.40 -7.26 14.06
C ALA A 35 -12.26 -7.67 15.27
N LEU A 36 -13.54 -7.32 15.29
CA LEU A 36 -14.48 -7.73 16.33
C LEU A 36 -14.73 -9.24 16.33
N GLU A 37 -14.86 -9.85 15.15
CA GLU A 37 -14.99 -11.31 14.99
C GLU A 37 -13.75 -12.02 15.54
N LEU A 38 -12.55 -11.51 15.25
CA LEU A 38 -11.28 -12.05 15.77
C LEU A 38 -11.21 -11.94 17.30
N GLN A 39 -11.57 -10.77 17.85
CA GLN A 39 -11.61 -10.55 19.30
C GLN A 39 -12.60 -11.52 19.97
N PHE A 40 -13.78 -11.70 19.39
CA PHE A 40 -14.83 -12.59 19.91
C PHE A 40 -14.39 -14.06 19.93
N HIS A 41 -13.93 -14.59 18.80
CA HIS A 41 -13.46 -15.98 18.72
C HIS A 41 -12.22 -16.23 19.59
N GLY A 42 -11.33 -15.22 19.67
CA GLY A 42 -10.17 -15.26 20.56
C GLY A 42 -10.58 -15.33 22.03
N ALA A 43 -11.60 -14.57 22.44
CA ALA A 43 -12.09 -14.57 23.82
C ALA A 43 -12.75 -15.90 24.20
N ILE A 44 -13.57 -16.48 23.31
CA ILE A 44 -14.13 -17.83 23.49
C ILE A 44 -13.03 -18.88 23.62
N SER A 45 -12.04 -18.84 22.73
CA SER A 45 -10.92 -19.78 22.76
C SER A 45 -10.10 -19.64 24.06
N GLY A 46 -9.86 -18.41 24.51
CA GLY A 46 -9.17 -18.14 25.78
C GLY A 46 -9.94 -18.64 27.00
N TYR A 47 -11.27 -18.53 26.99
CA TYR A 47 -12.12 -19.08 28.05
C TYR A 47 -12.07 -20.63 28.06
N HIS A 48 -12.16 -21.28 26.90
CA HIS A 48 -12.03 -22.74 26.80
C HIS A 48 -10.64 -23.26 27.22
N LEU A 49 -9.59 -22.45 27.07
CA LEU A 49 -8.24 -22.74 27.54
C LEU A 49 -8.03 -22.38 29.03
N SER A 50 -9.07 -21.95 29.74
CA SER A 50 -9.03 -21.49 31.13
C SER A 50 -8.03 -20.33 31.36
N ILE A 51 -7.79 -19.51 30.33
CA ILE A 51 -7.00 -18.28 30.42
C ILE A 51 -7.87 -17.14 30.99
N TYR A 52 -9.16 -17.13 30.66
CA TYR A 52 -10.15 -16.19 31.21
C TYR A 52 -11.04 -16.90 32.22
N GLU A 53 -11.18 -16.34 33.42
CA GLU A 53 -12.05 -16.89 34.47
C GLU A 53 -13.54 -16.75 34.14
N THR A 54 -13.91 -15.76 33.33
CA THR A 54 -15.29 -15.48 32.95
C THR A 54 -15.44 -15.44 31.44
N ALA A 55 -16.55 -16.00 30.94
CA ALA A 55 -16.91 -15.92 29.53
C ALA A 55 -17.25 -14.46 29.17
N TYR A 56 -16.45 -13.88 28.27
CA TYR A 56 -16.72 -12.57 27.69
C TYR A 56 -16.63 -12.65 26.16
N PRO A 57 -17.71 -12.36 25.41
CA PRO A 57 -19.09 -12.11 25.86
C PRO A 57 -19.69 -13.31 26.60
N LYS A 58 -20.84 -13.12 27.25
CA LYS A 58 -21.53 -14.21 27.97
C LYS A 58 -21.92 -15.34 27.00
N GLU A 59 -21.92 -16.57 27.48
CA GLU A 59 -22.25 -17.76 26.67
C GLU A 59 -23.62 -17.66 25.98
N GLU A 60 -24.60 -17.04 26.64
CA GLU A 60 -25.94 -16.79 26.08
C GLU A 60 -25.93 -15.96 24.79
N ASP A 61 -24.95 -15.07 24.64
CA ASP A 61 -24.83 -14.17 23.49
C ASP A 61 -24.03 -14.77 22.34
N TRP A 62 -23.34 -15.90 22.54
CA TRP A 62 -22.39 -16.44 21.57
C TRP A 62 -23.07 -16.79 20.24
N ALA A 63 -24.23 -17.46 20.30
CA ALA A 63 -24.96 -17.85 19.10
C ALA A 63 -25.46 -16.64 18.30
N LEU A 64 -25.93 -15.60 18.99
CA LEU A 64 -26.40 -14.36 18.39
C LEU A 64 -25.24 -13.63 17.69
N LEU A 65 -24.12 -13.44 18.40
CA LEU A 65 -22.95 -12.74 17.86
C LEU A 65 -22.32 -13.50 16.69
N ASN A 66 -22.20 -14.83 16.79
CA ASN A 66 -21.70 -15.65 15.70
C ASN A 66 -22.59 -15.53 14.44
N SER A 67 -23.91 -15.59 14.62
CA SER A 67 -24.86 -15.40 13.52
C SER A 67 -24.74 -14.00 12.91
N LEU A 68 -24.56 -12.97 13.73
CA LEU A 68 -24.37 -11.60 13.28
C LEU A 68 -23.08 -11.43 12.46
N PHE A 69 -21.96 -12.03 12.88
CA PHE A 69 -20.72 -12.01 12.11
C PHE A 69 -20.86 -12.74 10.78
N ILE A 70 -21.47 -13.93 10.76
CA ILE A 70 -21.72 -14.69 9.53
C ILE A 70 -22.58 -13.88 8.56
N VAL A 71 -23.71 -13.32 9.02
CA VAL A 71 -24.60 -12.49 8.20
C VAL A 71 -23.86 -11.26 7.69
N SER A 72 -23.07 -10.59 8.54
CA SER A 72 -22.29 -9.42 8.13
C SER A 72 -21.29 -9.77 7.01
N ASP A 73 -20.63 -10.93 7.07
CA ASP A 73 -19.67 -11.35 6.05
C ASP A 73 -20.35 -11.60 4.70
N TYR A 74 -21.53 -12.21 4.69
CA TYR A 74 -22.35 -12.37 3.50
C TYR A 74 -22.79 -11.02 2.92
N VAL A 75 -23.24 -10.10 3.77
CA VAL A 75 -23.68 -8.75 3.35
C VAL A 75 -22.52 -7.99 2.73
N PHE A 76 -21.36 -7.92 3.40
CA PHE A 76 -20.18 -7.24 2.86
C PHE A 76 -19.70 -7.89 1.55
N THR A 77 -19.62 -9.23 1.51
CA THR A 77 -19.22 -9.96 0.30
C THR A 77 -20.17 -9.68 -0.86
N GLY A 78 -21.48 -9.66 -0.61
CA GLY A 78 -22.50 -9.31 -1.61
C GLY A 78 -22.34 -7.89 -2.14
N LEU A 79 -22.20 -6.89 -1.24
CA LEU A 79 -22.00 -5.49 -1.61
C LEU A 79 -20.75 -5.29 -2.47
N PHE A 80 -19.63 -5.91 -2.11
CA PHE A 80 -18.40 -5.81 -2.89
C PHE A 80 -18.44 -6.59 -4.20
N CYS A 81 -19.16 -7.71 -4.24
CA CYS A 81 -19.41 -8.44 -5.48
C CYS A 81 -20.19 -7.57 -6.47
N ILE A 82 -21.21 -6.86 -5.99
CA ILE A 82 -21.99 -5.91 -6.80
C ILE A 82 -21.10 -4.75 -7.29
N ASP A 83 -20.32 -4.12 -6.40
CA ASP A 83 -19.40 -3.02 -6.77
C ASP A 83 -18.43 -3.44 -7.90
N VAL A 84 -17.74 -4.57 -7.73
CA VAL A 84 -16.79 -5.08 -8.72
C VAL A 84 -17.50 -5.46 -10.02
N SER A 85 -18.65 -6.12 -9.96
CA SER A 85 -19.42 -6.51 -11.15
C SER A 85 -19.87 -5.29 -11.95
N VAL A 86 -20.41 -4.27 -11.27
CA VAL A 86 -20.82 -3.00 -11.90
C VAL A 86 -19.62 -2.30 -12.54
N ARG A 87 -18.46 -2.25 -11.87
CA ARG A 87 -17.22 -1.66 -12.43
C ARG A 87 -16.73 -2.42 -13.66
N ILE A 88 -16.78 -3.75 -13.66
CA ILE A 88 -16.40 -4.56 -14.83
C ILE A 88 -17.31 -4.25 -16.02
N VAL A 89 -18.63 -4.19 -15.81
CA VAL A 89 -19.61 -3.92 -16.88
C VAL A 89 -19.45 -2.52 -17.48
N VAL A 90 -19.21 -1.52 -16.64
CA VAL A 90 -19.09 -0.12 -17.08
C VAL A 90 -17.73 0.20 -17.69
N LEU A 91 -16.64 -0.21 -17.04
CA LEU A 91 -15.28 0.10 -17.48
C LEU A 91 -14.76 -0.87 -18.57
N ARG A 92 -15.37 -2.05 -18.70
CA ARG A 92 -15.02 -3.08 -19.70
C ARG A 92 -13.52 -3.39 -19.69
N LEU A 93 -12.83 -3.20 -20.82
CA LEU A 93 -11.39 -3.43 -20.94
C LEU A 93 -10.53 -2.47 -20.11
N LYS A 94 -11.02 -1.26 -19.81
CA LYS A 94 -10.29 -0.30 -18.96
C LYS A 94 -10.17 -0.80 -17.52
N PHE A 95 -11.10 -1.64 -17.05
CA PHE A 95 -11.04 -2.23 -15.71
C PHE A 95 -9.72 -2.98 -15.49
N TRP A 96 -9.34 -3.79 -16.48
CA TRP A 96 -8.17 -4.68 -16.41
C TRP A 96 -6.84 -3.97 -16.61
N SER A 97 -6.84 -2.71 -17.06
CA SER A 97 -5.63 -1.91 -17.21
C SER A 97 -5.11 -1.34 -15.87
N VAL A 98 -5.92 -1.35 -14.82
CA VAL A 98 -5.56 -0.78 -13.50
C VAL A 98 -5.19 -1.91 -12.52
N PRO A 99 -3.97 -1.94 -11.96
CA PRO A 99 -3.53 -3.03 -11.08
C PRO A 99 -4.40 -3.23 -9.82
N ILE A 100 -4.91 -2.16 -9.21
CA ILE A 100 -5.74 -2.27 -7.99
C ILE A 100 -7.07 -2.99 -8.23
N ASN A 101 -7.60 -2.91 -9.46
CA ASN A 101 -8.83 -3.60 -9.83
C ASN A 101 -8.64 -5.12 -9.89
N TRP A 102 -7.44 -5.60 -10.22
CA TRP A 102 -7.10 -7.03 -10.15
C TRP A 102 -7.14 -7.55 -8.72
N LEU A 103 -6.66 -6.76 -7.76
CA LEU A 103 -6.75 -7.10 -6.34
C LEU A 103 -8.22 -7.18 -5.89
N ASP A 104 -9.05 -6.21 -6.25
CA ASP A 104 -10.48 -6.22 -5.89
C ASP A 104 -11.18 -7.47 -6.45
N PHE A 105 -10.93 -7.80 -7.72
CA PHE A 105 -11.46 -8.99 -8.38
C PHE A 105 -10.99 -10.28 -7.69
N ALA A 106 -9.69 -10.42 -7.44
CA ALA A 106 -9.13 -11.60 -6.78
C ALA A 106 -9.73 -11.82 -5.39
N VAL A 107 -9.92 -10.76 -4.61
CA VAL A 107 -10.53 -10.85 -3.29
C VAL A 107 -12.02 -11.19 -3.38
N VAL A 108 -12.77 -10.65 -4.36
CA VAL A 108 -14.19 -11.04 -4.55
C VAL A 108 -14.28 -12.51 -4.95
N ALA A 109 -13.47 -12.95 -5.91
CA ALA A 109 -13.45 -14.32 -6.38
C ALA A 109 -13.08 -15.30 -5.25
N ALA A 110 -12.07 -14.96 -4.44
CA ALA A 110 -11.68 -15.73 -3.27
C ALA A 110 -12.79 -15.79 -2.22
N SER A 111 -13.50 -14.68 -1.99
CA SER A 111 -14.61 -14.63 -1.03
C SER A 111 -15.80 -15.48 -1.50
N LEU A 112 -16.13 -15.44 -2.79
CA LEU A 112 -17.17 -16.29 -3.38
C LEU A 112 -16.78 -17.77 -3.33
N GLY A 113 -15.52 -18.10 -3.67
CA GLY A 113 -15.00 -19.46 -3.57
C GLY A 113 -15.05 -20.00 -2.14
N ALA A 114 -14.77 -19.16 -1.14
CA ALA A 114 -14.88 -19.55 0.27
C ALA A 114 -16.31 -19.83 0.73
N MET A 115 -17.34 -19.31 0.05
CA MET A 115 -18.75 -19.64 0.33
C MET A 115 -19.19 -20.96 -0.30
N VAL A 116 -18.43 -21.46 -1.27
CA VAL A 116 -18.68 -22.76 -1.90
C VAL A 116 -17.94 -23.82 -1.09
N GLU A 117 -18.63 -24.41 -0.11
CA GLU A 117 -18.08 -25.42 0.82
C GLU A 117 -17.55 -26.69 0.13
N SER A 118 -17.77 -26.85 -1.18
CA SER A 118 -17.35 -28.01 -1.96
C SER A 118 -15.92 -27.93 -2.53
N LEU A 119 -15.15 -26.87 -2.24
CA LEU A 119 -13.77 -26.77 -2.71
C LEU A 119 -12.82 -27.54 -1.79
N PRO A 120 -11.90 -28.39 -2.32
CA PRO A 120 -10.92 -29.13 -1.54
C PRO A 120 -9.75 -28.22 -1.08
N ILE A 121 -10.09 -27.09 -0.46
CA ILE A 121 -9.14 -26.08 0.00
C ILE A 121 -9.00 -26.22 1.52
N SER A 122 -7.76 -26.14 2.02
CA SER A 122 -7.53 -26.24 3.46
C SER A 122 -8.25 -25.11 4.21
N PRO A 123 -8.88 -25.38 5.37
CA PRO A 123 -9.55 -24.35 6.17
C PRO A 123 -8.62 -23.20 6.55
N MET A 124 -7.31 -23.46 6.71
CA MET A 124 -6.30 -22.44 6.96
C MET A 124 -6.12 -21.48 5.78
N PHE A 125 -6.12 -21.99 4.55
CA PHE A 125 -6.02 -21.14 3.36
C PHE A 125 -7.28 -20.31 3.17
N LEU A 126 -8.48 -20.87 3.42
CA LEU A 126 -9.72 -20.11 3.41
C LEU A 126 -9.71 -18.98 4.45
N ARG A 127 -9.15 -19.21 5.65
CA ARG A 127 -8.93 -18.16 6.65
C ARG A 127 -7.96 -17.09 6.15
N LEU A 128 -6.88 -17.47 5.48
CA LEU A 128 -5.91 -16.51 4.93
C LEU A 128 -6.52 -15.65 3.82
N LEU A 129 -7.39 -16.23 2.98
CA LEU A 129 -8.13 -15.49 1.95
C LEU A 129 -9.10 -14.46 2.56
N ARG A 130 -9.66 -14.74 3.75
CA ARG A 130 -10.46 -13.75 4.50
C ARG A 130 -9.62 -12.54 4.92
N ILE A 131 -8.37 -12.75 5.35
CA ILE A 131 -7.42 -11.65 5.63
C ILE A 131 -7.11 -10.85 4.36
N GLY A 132 -7.11 -11.49 3.19
CA GLY A 132 -6.99 -10.82 1.89
C GLY A 132 -8.03 -9.70 1.67
N LYS A 133 -9.18 -9.73 2.36
CA LYS A 133 -10.16 -8.62 2.35
C LYS A 133 -9.58 -7.31 2.89
N LEU A 134 -8.60 -7.37 3.80
CA LEU A 134 -7.87 -6.19 4.30
C LEU A 134 -7.08 -5.49 3.20
N ALA A 135 -6.61 -6.23 2.19
CA ALA A 135 -5.84 -5.65 1.11
C ALA A 135 -6.65 -4.61 0.32
N ARG A 136 -7.98 -4.69 0.32
CA ARG A 136 -8.85 -3.65 -0.28
C ARG A 136 -8.74 -2.30 0.43
N ALA A 137 -8.35 -2.24 1.70
CA ALA A 137 -8.10 -0.97 2.38
C ALA A 137 -6.96 -0.18 1.70
N LEU A 138 -6.02 -0.85 1.01
CA LEU A 138 -4.99 -0.18 0.21
C LEU A 138 -5.59 0.68 -0.91
N ARG A 139 -6.76 0.31 -1.43
CA ARG A 139 -7.47 1.09 -2.45
C ARG A 139 -7.89 2.47 -1.95
N MET A 140 -8.35 2.56 -0.70
CA MET A 140 -8.70 3.84 -0.06
C MET A 140 -7.48 4.78 -0.09
N VAL A 141 -6.30 4.24 0.17
CA VAL A 141 -5.03 4.98 0.13
C VAL A 141 -4.71 5.46 -1.27
N THR A 142 -4.85 4.62 -2.29
CA THR A 142 -4.46 4.97 -3.67
C THR A 142 -5.44 5.90 -4.38
N THR A 143 -6.71 5.92 -3.98
CA THR A 143 -7.77 6.63 -4.72
C THR A 143 -8.11 7.99 -4.10
N THR A 144 -7.82 8.19 -2.81
CA THR A 144 -8.20 9.40 -2.09
C THR A 144 -7.12 10.47 -2.15
N ASN A 145 -7.45 11.66 -2.67
CA ASN A 145 -6.53 12.80 -2.70
C ASN A 145 -6.11 13.30 -1.30
N ALA A 146 -6.90 13.02 -0.26
CA ALA A 146 -6.56 13.36 1.12
C ALA A 146 -5.31 12.61 1.65
N LEU A 147 -4.92 11.51 1.00
CA LEU A 147 -3.81 10.66 1.42
C LEU A 147 -2.60 10.77 0.48
N GLN A 148 -2.45 11.90 -0.23
CA GLN A 148 -1.35 12.15 -1.18
C GLN A 148 0.04 11.87 -0.58
N THR A 149 0.30 12.31 0.65
CA THR A 149 1.58 12.02 1.33
C THR A 149 1.79 10.52 1.54
N LEU A 150 0.74 9.78 1.91
CA LEU A 150 0.82 8.33 2.08
C LEU A 150 1.02 7.61 0.74
N GLN A 151 0.38 8.09 -0.33
CA GLN A 151 0.62 7.60 -1.70
C GLN A 151 2.07 7.81 -2.13
N LEU A 152 2.64 8.98 -1.83
CA LEU A 152 4.06 9.25 -2.09
C LEU A 152 4.96 8.27 -1.33
N LEU A 153 4.69 8.03 -0.04
CA LEU A 153 5.43 7.04 0.75
C LEU A 153 5.33 5.63 0.15
N LEU A 154 4.13 5.20 -0.27
CA LEU A 154 3.94 3.90 -0.92
C LEU A 154 4.67 3.80 -2.26
N LYS A 155 4.66 4.85 -3.09
CA LYS A 155 5.43 4.90 -4.34
C LYS A 155 6.93 4.81 -4.07
N CYS A 156 7.43 5.54 -3.07
CA CYS A 156 8.83 5.48 -2.67
C CYS A 156 9.21 4.07 -2.18
N LEU A 157 8.36 3.47 -1.34
CA LEU A 157 8.54 2.09 -0.88
C LEU A 157 8.58 1.11 -2.06
N ALA A 158 7.63 1.22 -2.99
CA ALA A 158 7.55 0.39 -4.19
C ALA A 158 8.80 0.51 -5.07
N SER A 159 9.32 1.73 -5.25
CA SER A 159 10.55 1.98 -6.02
C SER A 159 11.83 1.42 -5.37
N SER A 160 11.76 1.09 -4.08
CA SER A 160 12.86 0.50 -3.32
C SER A 160 12.77 -1.03 -3.23
N VAL A 161 11.67 -1.65 -3.69
CA VAL A 161 11.44 -3.10 -3.54
C VAL A 161 12.54 -3.93 -4.21
N ASP A 162 12.95 -3.60 -5.43
CA ASP A 162 13.96 -4.39 -6.15
C ASP A 162 15.29 -4.42 -5.37
N MET A 163 15.74 -3.25 -4.93
CA MET A 163 16.97 -3.09 -4.17
C MET A 163 16.88 -3.76 -2.80
N LEU A 164 15.76 -3.60 -2.10
CA LEU A 164 15.49 -4.29 -0.84
C LEU A 164 15.50 -5.81 -1.02
N CYS A 165 14.88 -6.32 -2.08
CA CYS A 165 14.83 -7.74 -2.38
C CYS A 165 16.24 -8.33 -2.48
N TRP A 166 17.11 -7.72 -3.29
CA TRP A 166 18.51 -8.16 -3.43
C TRP A 166 19.31 -8.05 -2.13
N SER A 167 19.07 -6.98 -1.37
CA SER A 167 19.67 -6.77 -0.06
C SER A 167 19.29 -7.85 0.95
N PHE A 168 18.00 -8.20 1.01
CA PHE A 168 17.49 -9.28 1.85
C PHE A 168 18.00 -10.65 1.39
N ILE A 169 18.09 -10.91 0.08
CA ILE A 169 18.66 -12.16 -0.45
C ILE A 169 20.12 -12.30 0.00
N LEU A 170 20.93 -11.24 -0.14
CA LEU A 170 22.32 -11.24 0.32
C LEU A 170 22.39 -11.50 1.84
N LEU A 171 21.52 -10.84 2.61
CA LEU A 171 21.49 -11.01 4.06
C LEU A 171 21.10 -12.44 4.46
N ILE A 172 20.08 -13.03 3.83
CA ILE A 172 19.66 -14.42 4.04
C ILE A 172 20.81 -15.37 3.70
N PHE A 173 21.50 -15.13 2.59
CA PHE A 173 22.64 -15.94 2.18
C PHE A 173 23.78 -15.92 3.22
N LEU A 174 24.15 -14.73 3.71
CA LEU A 174 25.15 -14.59 4.76
C LEU A 174 24.71 -15.25 6.08
N GLN A 175 23.44 -15.12 6.46
CA GLN A 175 22.87 -15.80 7.62
C GLN A 175 22.91 -17.32 7.48
N CYS A 176 22.57 -17.86 6.31
CA CYS A 176 22.63 -19.29 6.04
C CYS A 176 24.05 -19.83 6.18
N ILE A 177 25.06 -19.15 5.61
CA ILE A 177 26.47 -19.56 5.74
C ILE A 177 26.89 -19.55 7.21
N ALA A 178 26.67 -18.44 7.91
CA ALA A 178 27.06 -18.29 9.31
C ALA A 178 26.37 -19.34 10.21
N GLY A 179 25.07 -19.57 9.99
CA GLY A 179 24.31 -20.60 10.69
C GLY A 179 24.81 -22.01 10.43
N MET A 180 25.06 -22.37 9.17
CA MET A 180 25.60 -23.69 8.83
C MET A 180 26.99 -23.92 9.43
N VAL A 181 27.85 -22.90 9.49
CA VAL A 181 29.16 -22.99 10.15
C VAL A 181 28.97 -23.35 11.63
N ILE A 182 28.14 -22.62 12.36
CA ILE A 182 27.90 -22.90 13.78
C ILE A 182 27.20 -24.24 14.02
N ALA A 183 26.18 -24.58 13.23
CA ALA A 183 25.49 -25.86 13.37
C ALA A 183 26.42 -27.05 13.13
N ASN A 184 27.36 -26.93 12.17
CA ASN A 184 28.36 -27.96 11.95
C ASN A 184 29.37 -28.04 13.12
N LEU A 185 29.80 -26.90 13.66
CA LEU A 185 30.70 -26.87 14.82
C LEU A 185 30.03 -27.42 16.10
N ALA A 186 28.72 -27.22 16.27
CA ALA A 186 27.97 -27.76 17.41
C ALA A 186 27.57 -29.24 17.24
N ARG A 187 27.67 -29.79 16.02
CA ARG A 187 27.16 -31.13 15.69
C ARG A 187 27.81 -32.22 16.54
N ASP A 188 29.12 -32.18 16.69
CA ASP A 188 29.86 -33.23 17.41
C ASP A 188 29.48 -33.24 18.90
N PHE A 189 29.34 -32.06 19.51
CA PHE A 189 28.86 -31.91 20.89
C PHE A 189 27.44 -32.49 21.07
N ILE A 190 26.53 -32.21 20.12
CA ILE A 190 25.16 -32.72 20.13
C ILE A 190 25.14 -34.25 19.95
N ALA A 191 26.01 -34.80 19.09
CA ALA A 191 26.02 -36.23 18.77
C ALA A 191 26.68 -37.09 19.85
N ASP A 192 27.64 -36.53 20.59
CA ASP A 192 28.40 -37.22 21.62
C ASP A 192 27.50 -37.59 22.83
N GLU A 193 27.33 -38.90 23.06
CA GLU A 193 26.53 -39.44 24.15
C GLU A 193 27.19 -39.33 25.53
N SER A 194 28.48 -39.00 25.59
CA SER A 194 29.17 -38.76 26.86
C SER A 194 28.80 -37.42 27.50
N ASN A 195 28.31 -36.45 26.70
CA ASN A 195 27.82 -35.17 27.19
C ASN A 195 26.44 -35.31 27.84
N ASP A 196 26.17 -34.49 28.85
CA ASP A 196 24.89 -34.49 29.56
C ASP A 196 23.71 -34.26 28.61
N ARG A 197 22.64 -35.03 28.80
CA ARG A 197 21.49 -35.04 27.90
C ARG A 197 20.76 -33.69 27.88
N GLU A 198 20.70 -32.97 29.00
CA GLU A 198 20.01 -31.69 29.06
C GLU A 198 20.82 -30.61 28.35
N THR A 199 22.14 -30.55 28.55
CA THR A 199 23.01 -29.61 27.80
C THR A 199 22.98 -29.83 26.29
N ARG A 200 22.99 -31.10 25.83
CA ARG A 200 22.81 -31.45 24.41
C ARG A 200 21.46 -30.97 23.87
N ARG A 201 20.40 -31.09 24.67
CA ARG A 201 19.05 -30.64 24.32
C ARG A 201 18.97 -29.12 24.20
N GLU A 202 19.59 -28.39 25.12
CA GLU A 202 19.67 -26.92 25.05
C GLU A 202 20.34 -26.46 23.76
N VAL A 203 21.51 -27.02 23.44
CA VAL A 203 22.23 -26.72 22.20
C VAL A 203 21.39 -27.11 20.96
N PHE A 204 20.70 -28.25 21.01
CA PHE A 204 19.86 -28.73 19.90
C PHE A 204 18.67 -27.81 19.60
N ILE A 205 18.04 -27.20 20.62
CA ILE A 205 16.88 -26.31 20.43
C ILE A 205 17.22 -25.15 19.48
N TYR A 206 18.44 -24.63 19.60
CA TYR A 206 18.97 -23.53 18.76
C TYR A 206 19.66 -24.03 17.49
N TYR A 207 20.57 -25.02 17.60
CA TYR A 207 21.53 -25.35 16.51
C TYR A 207 21.39 -26.78 15.95
N GLY A 208 20.36 -27.53 16.38
CA GLY A 208 20.22 -28.95 16.05
C GLY A 208 19.76 -29.26 14.62
N THR A 209 19.05 -28.34 13.98
CA THR A 209 18.62 -28.48 12.58
C THR A 209 18.83 -27.18 11.82
N PHE A 210 18.86 -27.24 10.48
CA PHE A 210 19.01 -26.05 9.65
C PHE A 210 17.92 -25.00 9.94
N THR A 211 16.64 -25.40 9.98
CA THR A 211 15.53 -24.46 10.22
C THR A 211 15.62 -23.78 11.58
N ARG A 212 15.99 -24.54 12.63
CA ARG A 212 16.22 -24.00 13.98
C ARG A 212 17.37 -23.01 13.97
N THR A 213 18.50 -23.41 13.38
CA THR A 213 19.69 -22.57 13.32
C THR A 213 19.43 -21.30 12.52
N PHE A 214 18.72 -21.38 11.40
CA PHE A 214 18.36 -20.22 10.59
C PHE A 214 17.48 -19.25 11.38
N LEU A 215 16.48 -19.74 12.10
CA LEU A 215 15.66 -18.92 13.01
C LEU A 215 16.53 -18.30 14.12
N THR A 216 17.43 -19.06 14.72
CA THR A 216 18.36 -18.56 15.75
C THR A 216 19.29 -17.48 15.20
N MET A 217 19.85 -17.63 14.00
CA MET A 217 20.69 -16.60 13.38
C MET A 217 19.91 -15.32 13.06
N PHE A 218 18.63 -15.47 12.71
CA PHE A 218 17.70 -14.35 12.53
C PHE A 218 17.42 -13.64 13.87
N GLU A 219 17.18 -14.39 14.95
CA GLU A 219 16.99 -13.84 16.30
C GLU A 219 18.24 -13.13 16.82
N ILE A 220 19.44 -13.68 16.60
CA ILE A 220 20.71 -13.03 16.93
C ILE A 220 20.85 -11.70 16.18
N LEU A 221 20.33 -11.61 14.95
CA LEU A 221 20.42 -10.40 14.16
C LEU A 221 19.41 -9.32 14.57
N PHE A 222 18.15 -9.68 14.82
CA PHE A 222 17.06 -8.71 14.99
C PHE A 222 16.50 -8.60 16.41
N ALA A 223 16.75 -9.58 17.27
CA ALA A 223 16.15 -9.69 18.59
C ALA A 223 17.25 -9.83 19.67
N ASN A 224 17.12 -10.83 20.55
CA ASN A 224 18.04 -11.06 21.65
C ASN A 224 19.11 -12.09 21.27
N TRP A 225 20.34 -11.64 21.14
CA TRP A 225 21.48 -12.48 20.78
C TRP A 225 22.10 -13.22 21.98
N ALA A 226 21.87 -12.76 23.21
CA ALA A 226 22.59 -13.25 24.37
C ALA A 226 22.28 -14.72 24.72
N PRO A 227 21.01 -15.17 24.81
CA PRO A 227 20.70 -16.57 25.12
C PRO A 227 21.28 -17.55 24.11
N ALA A 228 21.09 -17.27 22.82
CA ALA A 228 21.59 -18.12 21.73
C ALA A 228 23.13 -18.22 21.70
N CYS A 229 23.83 -17.13 22.03
CA CYS A 229 25.28 -17.11 22.15
C CYS A 229 25.75 -17.88 23.41
N ARG A 230 25.14 -17.60 24.56
CA ARG A 230 25.51 -18.18 25.86
C ARG A 230 25.38 -19.69 25.89
N VAL A 231 24.36 -20.25 25.23
CA VAL A 231 24.19 -21.71 25.15
C VAL A 231 25.41 -22.42 24.54
N LEU A 232 26.15 -21.81 23.59
CA LEU A 232 27.38 -22.41 23.06
C LEU A 232 28.63 -22.05 23.87
N VAL A 233 28.68 -20.81 24.37
CA VAL A 233 29.81 -20.31 25.16
C VAL A 233 29.95 -21.07 26.48
N ASP A 234 28.83 -21.27 27.17
CA ASP A 234 28.81 -21.83 28.52
C ASP A 234 28.83 -23.38 28.48
N ASN A 235 28.26 -24.03 27.46
CA ASN A 235 28.21 -25.51 27.36
C ASN A 235 29.32 -26.14 26.50
N ILE A 236 29.90 -25.42 25.52
CA ILE A 236 30.90 -25.99 24.60
C ILE A 236 32.27 -25.33 24.79
N SER A 237 32.38 -24.03 24.50
CA SER A 237 33.65 -23.32 24.60
C SER A 237 33.48 -21.80 24.50
N GLU A 238 34.27 -21.05 25.26
CA GLU A 238 34.32 -19.59 25.16
C GLU A 238 34.71 -19.08 23.77
N TRP A 239 35.41 -19.88 22.95
CA TRP A 239 35.81 -19.50 21.58
C TRP A 239 34.62 -19.17 20.66
N TYR A 240 33.44 -19.71 20.93
CA TYR A 240 32.22 -19.38 20.18
C TYR A 240 31.82 -17.90 20.35
N SER A 241 32.23 -17.24 21.44
CA SER A 241 31.98 -15.81 21.65
C SER A 241 32.58 -14.95 20.55
N ILE A 242 33.76 -15.31 20.03
CA ILE A 242 34.44 -14.58 18.97
C ILE A 242 33.62 -14.63 17.69
N PHE A 243 33.07 -15.79 17.34
CA PHE A 243 32.20 -15.94 16.17
C PHE A 243 30.99 -15.01 16.26
N PHE A 244 30.27 -15.02 17.39
CA PHE A 244 29.06 -14.20 17.55
C PHE A 244 29.37 -12.71 17.59
N LEU A 245 30.46 -12.30 18.24
CA LEU A 245 30.90 -10.90 18.24
C LEU A 245 31.27 -10.42 16.84
N LEU A 246 32.06 -11.20 16.08
CA LEU A 246 32.40 -10.88 14.70
C LEU A 246 31.17 -10.84 13.80
N TYR A 247 30.28 -11.83 13.90
CA TYR A 247 29.02 -11.85 13.16
C TYR A 247 28.18 -10.61 13.47
N ARG A 248 28.08 -10.20 14.75
CA ARG A 248 27.32 -9.02 15.15
C ARG A 248 27.97 -7.72 14.65
N CYS A 249 29.28 -7.59 14.72
CA CYS A 249 30.00 -6.42 14.22
C CYS A 249 29.87 -6.29 12.70
N VAL A 250 30.04 -7.39 11.95
CA VAL A 250 30.02 -7.35 10.49
C VAL A 250 28.58 -7.29 9.97
N ILE A 251 27.73 -8.26 10.31
CA ILE A 251 26.37 -8.34 9.75
C ILE A 251 25.43 -7.38 10.47
N GLY A 252 25.48 -7.35 11.81
CA GLY A 252 24.59 -6.55 12.63
C GLY A 252 24.84 -5.05 12.55
N PHE A 253 26.10 -4.61 12.55
CA PHE A 253 26.43 -3.18 12.43
C PHE A 253 26.76 -2.77 11.00
N ALA A 254 27.75 -3.37 10.34
CA ALA A 254 28.19 -2.86 9.04
C ALA A 254 27.15 -3.11 7.94
N VAL A 255 26.71 -4.35 7.72
CA VAL A 255 25.79 -4.68 6.62
C VAL A 255 24.44 -4.01 6.80
N ILE A 256 23.79 -4.12 7.98
CA ILE A 256 22.48 -3.46 8.22
C ILE A 256 22.58 -1.94 8.04
N ASN A 257 23.64 -1.28 8.52
CA ASN A 257 23.77 0.18 8.35
C ASN A 257 23.93 0.56 6.88
N VAL A 258 24.68 -0.23 6.09
CA VAL A 258 24.78 -0.03 4.64
C VAL A 258 23.42 -0.22 3.97
N LEU A 259 22.66 -1.27 4.32
CA LEU A 259 21.31 -1.50 3.78
C LEU A 259 20.37 -0.34 4.11
N ASN A 260 20.39 0.17 5.34
CA ASN A 260 19.59 1.31 5.76
C ASN A 260 19.98 2.58 4.98
N ALA A 261 21.27 2.85 4.81
CA ALA A 261 21.74 4.02 4.06
C ALA A 261 21.32 3.95 2.58
N VAL A 262 21.48 2.79 1.96
CA VAL A 262 21.10 2.56 0.56
C VAL A 262 19.58 2.66 0.37
N PHE A 263 18.79 2.14 1.31
CA PHE A 263 17.34 2.27 1.32
C PHE A 263 16.87 3.73 1.44
N VAL A 264 17.49 4.51 2.34
CA VAL A 264 17.21 5.94 2.49
C VAL A 264 17.57 6.70 1.21
N GLN A 265 18.72 6.42 0.60
CA GLN A 265 19.15 7.05 -0.65
C GLN A 265 18.15 6.79 -1.79
N GLN A 266 17.69 5.54 -1.93
CA GLN A 266 16.70 5.17 -2.95
C GLN A 266 15.35 5.85 -2.70
N THR A 267 14.91 5.90 -1.44
CA THR A 267 13.67 6.57 -1.04
C THR A 267 13.72 8.07 -1.34
N LEU A 268 14.84 8.74 -1.02
CA LEU A 268 15.04 10.16 -1.32
C LEU A 268 15.07 10.42 -2.83
N LYS A 269 15.73 9.54 -3.60
CA LYS A 269 15.75 9.62 -5.06
C LYS A 269 14.34 9.53 -5.63
N ALA A 270 13.54 8.58 -5.16
CA ALA A 270 12.15 8.41 -5.58
C ALA A 270 11.29 9.63 -5.23
N ALA A 271 11.40 10.15 -4.00
CA ALA A 271 10.70 11.35 -3.57
C ALA A 271 11.06 12.57 -4.43
N SER A 272 12.35 12.81 -4.68
CA SER A 272 12.82 13.92 -5.53
C SER A 272 12.36 13.78 -6.99
N SER A 273 12.22 12.55 -7.49
CA SER A 273 11.73 12.31 -8.84
C SER A 273 10.24 12.61 -8.98
N ASP A 274 9.41 12.31 -7.96
CA ASP A 274 7.97 12.64 -7.96
C ASP A 274 7.79 14.18 -7.88
N GLU A 275 8.63 14.88 -7.10
CA GLU A 275 8.65 16.36 -7.06
C GLU A 275 9.03 16.96 -8.43
N GLN A 276 10.10 16.49 -9.06
CA GLN A 276 10.50 16.96 -10.40
C GLN A 276 9.44 16.67 -11.47
N LEU A 277 8.78 15.51 -11.39
CA LEU A 277 7.66 15.16 -12.27
C LEU A 277 6.49 16.13 -12.06
N SER A 278 6.13 16.40 -10.81
CA SER A 278 5.07 17.34 -10.47
C SER A 278 5.36 18.76 -10.99
N PHE A 279 6.60 19.22 -10.85
CA PHE A 279 7.05 20.52 -11.35
C PHE A 279 7.02 20.60 -12.89
N LYS A 280 7.51 19.57 -13.58
CA LYS A 280 7.43 19.48 -15.05
C LYS A 280 5.98 19.47 -15.53
N GLN A 281 5.08 18.83 -14.79
CA GLN A 281 3.67 18.76 -15.13
C GLN A 281 2.97 20.12 -14.98
N GLN A 282 3.27 20.86 -13.91
CA GLN A 282 2.82 22.25 -13.76
C GLN A 282 3.30 23.15 -14.91
N GLN A 283 4.56 23.03 -15.33
CA GLN A 283 5.07 23.77 -16.49
C GLN A 283 4.32 23.39 -17.78
N GLN A 284 4.10 22.09 -18.03
CA GLN A 284 3.35 21.66 -19.21
C GLN A 284 1.91 22.18 -19.21
N ASP A 285 1.26 22.20 -18.05
CA ASP A 285 -0.10 22.72 -17.94
C ASP A 285 -0.13 24.24 -18.16
N GLN A 286 0.89 24.96 -17.71
CA GLN A 286 1.08 26.39 -18.00
C GLN A 286 1.28 26.65 -19.50
N VAL A 287 2.06 25.81 -20.20
CA VAL A 287 2.26 25.90 -21.66
C VAL A 287 0.96 25.61 -22.41
N LYS A 288 0.24 24.54 -22.06
CA LYS A 288 -1.08 24.23 -22.65
C LYS A 288 -2.08 25.34 -22.41
N TYR A 289 -2.02 25.98 -21.24
CA TYR A 289 -2.83 27.12 -20.90
C TYR A 289 -2.50 28.33 -21.78
N ALA A 290 -1.21 28.66 -21.94
CA ALA A 290 -0.75 29.72 -22.84
C ALA A 290 -1.16 29.45 -24.30
N GLU A 291 -1.09 28.20 -24.77
CA GLU A 291 -1.57 27.83 -26.12
C GLU A 291 -3.07 28.02 -26.30
N LYS A 292 -3.89 27.71 -25.27
CA LYS A 292 -5.34 27.96 -25.30
C LYS A 292 -5.64 29.45 -25.41
N VAL A 293 -4.94 30.27 -24.62
CA VAL A 293 -5.03 31.74 -24.66
C VAL A 293 -4.58 32.28 -26.02
N LYS A 294 -3.49 31.76 -26.57
CA LYS A 294 -3.00 32.12 -27.91
C LYS A 294 -4.02 31.77 -29.01
N LYS A 295 -4.59 30.57 -28.99
CA LYS A 295 -5.62 30.15 -29.96
C LYS A 295 -6.89 30.99 -29.86
N LEU A 296 -7.26 31.42 -28.65
CA LEU A 296 -8.36 32.35 -28.44
C LEU A 296 -8.09 33.68 -29.15
N PHE A 297 -6.93 34.28 -28.89
CA PHE A 297 -6.54 35.54 -29.52
C PHE A 297 -6.44 35.44 -31.04
N GLN A 298 -5.85 34.35 -31.57
CA GLN A 298 -5.81 34.07 -33.00
C GLN A 298 -7.19 33.85 -33.65
N SER A 299 -8.19 33.38 -32.88
CA SER A 299 -9.54 33.19 -33.41
C SER A 299 -10.31 34.50 -33.62
N VAL A 300 -9.77 35.61 -33.12
CA VAL A 300 -10.42 36.93 -33.13
C VAL A 300 -9.58 38.00 -33.80
N ASP A 301 -8.31 37.72 -34.07
CA ASP A 301 -7.52 38.42 -35.07
C ASP A 301 -8.12 38.17 -36.47
N VAL A 302 -9.06 39.04 -36.88
CA VAL A 302 -9.74 38.97 -38.18
C VAL A 302 -8.83 39.48 -39.29
N SER A 303 -7.98 40.46 -38.97
CA SER A 303 -7.03 41.08 -39.88
C SER A 303 -5.83 40.18 -40.23
N ARG A 304 -5.53 39.19 -39.38
CA ARG A 304 -4.38 38.27 -39.45
C ARG A 304 -3.02 38.97 -39.41
N ASP A 305 -2.96 40.17 -38.84
CA ASP A 305 -1.72 40.92 -38.72
C ASP A 305 -0.90 40.51 -37.46
N GLY A 306 -1.46 39.62 -36.63
CA GLY A 306 -0.84 39.14 -35.41
C GLY A 306 -0.95 40.11 -34.22
N MET A 307 -1.63 41.24 -34.42
CA MET A 307 -1.96 42.25 -33.42
C MET A 307 -3.47 42.18 -33.12
N ILE A 308 -3.91 42.74 -31.99
CA ILE A 308 -5.33 42.86 -31.69
C ILE A 308 -5.63 44.33 -31.52
N THR A 309 -6.46 44.85 -32.42
CA THR A 309 -6.94 46.22 -32.35
C THR A 309 -8.02 46.37 -31.28
N PHE A 310 -8.23 47.59 -30.79
CA PHE A 310 -9.23 47.86 -29.75
C PHE A 310 -10.65 47.46 -30.20
N ASP A 311 -10.98 47.62 -31.48
CA ASP A 311 -12.28 47.25 -32.05
C ASP A 311 -12.46 45.73 -32.13
N GLU A 312 -11.41 44.98 -32.51
CA GLU A 312 -11.41 43.51 -32.47
C GLU A 312 -11.52 42.99 -31.03
N PHE A 313 -10.84 43.63 -30.07
CA PHE A 313 -10.93 43.30 -28.65
C PHE A 313 -12.32 43.60 -28.06
N ALA A 314 -12.95 44.72 -28.44
CA ALA A 314 -14.29 45.09 -28.00
C ALA A 314 -15.34 44.07 -28.45
N LEU A 315 -15.25 43.59 -29.71
CA LEU A 315 -16.08 42.50 -30.22
C LEU A 315 -15.82 41.17 -29.48
N LEU A 316 -14.58 40.93 -29.06
CA LEU A 316 -14.15 39.77 -28.28
C LEU A 316 -14.83 39.71 -26.91
N VAL A 317 -14.83 40.85 -26.20
CA VAL A 317 -15.37 41.01 -24.85
C VAL A 317 -16.89 40.78 -24.80
N GLU A 318 -17.61 41.11 -25.87
CA GLU A 318 -19.04 40.83 -25.96
C GLU A 318 -19.36 39.37 -26.32
N SER A 319 -18.41 38.62 -26.88
CA SER A 319 -18.63 37.26 -27.34
C SER A 319 -19.02 36.31 -26.19
N PRO A 320 -20.04 35.45 -26.36
CA PRO A 320 -20.43 34.46 -25.35
C PRO A 320 -19.30 33.48 -25.01
N LYS A 321 -18.40 33.27 -25.98
CA LYS A 321 -17.26 32.36 -25.86
C LYS A 321 -16.19 32.93 -24.93
N LEU A 322 -15.85 34.22 -25.05
CA LEU A 322 -14.92 34.85 -24.12
C LEU A 322 -15.49 34.91 -22.70
N LYS A 323 -16.76 35.27 -22.55
CA LYS A 323 -17.44 35.32 -21.24
C LYS A 323 -17.40 33.98 -20.51
N PHE A 324 -17.64 32.87 -21.23
CA PHE A 324 -17.52 31.53 -20.69
C PHE A 324 -16.08 31.21 -20.24
N TRP A 325 -15.08 31.59 -21.03
CA TRP A 325 -13.67 31.35 -20.69
C TRP A 325 -13.18 32.25 -19.55
N MET A 326 -13.50 33.55 -19.53
CA MET A 326 -13.16 34.45 -18.42
C MET A 326 -13.76 33.99 -17.10
N GLY A 327 -14.97 33.42 -17.14
CA GLY A 327 -15.58 32.75 -15.98
C GLY A 327 -14.83 31.51 -15.52
N GLN A 328 -14.16 30.76 -16.43
CA GLN A 328 -13.24 29.68 -16.05
C GLN A 328 -11.90 30.18 -15.50
N LEU A 329 -11.53 31.43 -15.75
CA LEU A 329 -10.28 32.04 -15.31
C LEU A 329 -10.43 32.88 -14.03
N GLU A 330 -11.63 32.93 -13.44
CA GLU A 330 -11.97 33.79 -12.30
C GLU A 330 -11.64 35.27 -12.53
N LEU A 331 -11.53 35.69 -13.81
CA LEU A 331 -11.25 37.06 -14.18
C LEU A 331 -12.56 37.84 -14.28
N ASP A 332 -12.66 38.91 -13.49
CA ASP A 332 -13.80 39.82 -13.56
C ASP A 332 -13.87 40.51 -14.93
N GLN A 333 -15.08 40.71 -15.46
CA GLN A 333 -15.28 41.27 -16.81
C GLN A 333 -14.75 42.71 -16.91
N GLY A 334 -14.77 43.45 -15.80
CA GLY A 334 -14.19 44.79 -15.73
C GLY A 334 -12.64 44.80 -15.83
N TRP A 335 -11.99 43.71 -15.41
CA TRP A 335 -10.53 43.59 -15.39
C TRP A 335 -9.93 43.50 -16.79
N ALA A 336 -10.57 42.81 -17.74
CA ALA A 336 -10.05 42.73 -19.11
C ALA A 336 -10.07 44.08 -19.85
N GLN A 337 -11.14 44.87 -19.65
CA GLN A 337 -11.24 46.21 -20.24
C GLN A 337 -10.25 47.19 -19.61
N GLN A 338 -10.04 47.10 -18.28
CA GLN A 338 -9.00 47.87 -17.60
C GLN A 338 -7.61 47.46 -18.04
N LEU A 339 -7.30 46.17 -18.08
CA LEU A 339 -5.97 45.65 -18.43
C LEU A 339 -5.57 46.03 -19.87
N PHE A 340 -6.52 46.00 -20.81
CA PHE A 340 -6.26 46.46 -22.19
C PHE A 340 -6.01 47.97 -22.24
N LYS A 341 -6.80 48.78 -21.50
CA LYS A 341 -6.55 50.23 -21.36
C LYS A 341 -5.21 50.54 -20.69
N THR A 342 -4.83 49.77 -19.66
CA THR A 342 -3.57 49.98 -18.93
C THR A 342 -2.38 49.60 -19.80
N CYS A 343 -2.41 48.47 -20.51
CA CYS A 343 -1.35 48.06 -21.43
C CYS A 343 -1.18 49.00 -22.64
N LEU A 344 -2.27 49.60 -23.14
CA LEU A 344 -2.20 50.65 -24.17
C LEU A 344 -1.55 51.94 -23.65
N ASN A 345 -1.79 52.29 -22.38
CA ASN A 345 -1.24 53.49 -21.76
C ASN A 345 0.20 53.34 -21.25
N THR A 346 0.73 52.13 -21.06
CA THR A 346 2.13 51.88 -20.65
C THR A 346 3.08 51.58 -21.81
N LEU A 347 2.58 51.44 -23.04
CA LEU A 347 3.37 51.22 -24.26
C LEU A 347 3.55 52.48 -25.13
N PHE A 348 3.19 53.66 -24.62
CA PHE A 348 3.45 54.96 -25.23
C PHE A 348 4.24 55.89 -24.32
#